data_AF-A0A377E480-F1
#
_entry.id   AF-A0A377E480-F1
#
_cell.length_a   1.000
_cell.length_b   1.000
_cell.length_c   1.000
_cell.angle_alpha   90.00
_cell.angle_beta   90.00
_cell.angle_gamma   90.00
#
_symmetry.space_group_name_H-M   'P 1'
#
loop_
_entity.id
_entity.type
_entity.pdbx_description
1 polymer ?
#
loop_
_entity_poly.entity_id
_entity_poly.type
_entity_poly.pdbx_seq_one_letter_code
_entity_poly.pdbx_strand_id
1 'polypeptide(L)'
;MCWHGITGDPLLDLPWQITRQQLTVSDGRWSWPYAGFPLSGRLGVKVDNWQAGLENALVSGRLSVLTQGQAGKGNAVLNFGPGKLSMDNSQLPLQLTGEAKQADLILYARLPAQLSGSLSDPTLTFEPGALLRSKGRVIDSLDIDEIRWPLAGVKVTQRGVDGRLQAILQAHENELGRFRAAYGWVGE
;
A
#
# COMPACT_ATOMS: atom_id res chain seq x y z
N MET A 1 46.71 1.59 12.19
CA MET A 1 45.85 0.47 12.64
C MET A 1 44.41 0.84 12.31
N CYS A 2 43.86 0.27 11.25
CA CYS A 2 42.47 0.49 10.83
C CYS A 2 41.57 -0.44 11.64
N TRP A 3 40.73 0.11 12.51
CA TRP A 3 39.64 -0.62 13.13
C TRP A 3 38.49 -0.71 12.11
N HIS A 4 38.23 -1.92 11.61
CA HIS A 4 36.95 -2.24 10.96
C HIS A 4 35.90 -2.37 12.06
N GLY A 5 35.29 -1.24 12.43
CA GLY A 5 34.04 -1.21 13.17
C GLY A 5 32.90 -1.63 12.25
N ILE A 6 32.05 -2.52 12.72
CA ILE A 6 30.87 -3.04 12.03
C ILE A 6 29.94 -1.87 11.67
N THR A 7 29.93 -1.44 10.41
CA THR A 7 28.92 -0.52 9.88
C THR A 7 27.65 -1.31 9.59
N GLY A 8 26.72 -1.34 10.54
CA GLY A 8 25.34 -1.74 10.26
C GLY A 8 24.66 -0.63 9.47
N ASP A 9 24.08 -0.94 8.31
CA ASP A 9 23.28 0.02 7.55
C ASP A 9 22.13 0.57 8.42
N PRO A 10 21.85 1.89 8.37
CA PRO A 10 20.80 2.48 9.19
C PRO A 10 19.42 1.93 8.81
N LEU A 11 18.60 1.56 9.81
CA LEU A 11 17.21 1.15 9.60
C LEU A 11 16.37 2.25 8.95
N LEU A 12 16.76 3.51 9.16
CA LEU A 12 16.09 4.69 8.66
C LEU A 12 17.11 5.82 8.43
N ASP A 13 17.16 6.34 7.21
CA ASP A 13 17.97 7.48 6.80
C ASP A 13 17.06 8.45 6.04
N LEU A 14 16.80 9.64 6.60
CA LEU A 14 15.85 10.60 6.05
C LEU A 14 16.56 11.93 5.80
N PRO A 15 17.13 12.15 4.61
CA PRO A 15 17.70 13.44 4.26
C PRO A 15 16.57 14.46 4.15
N TRP A 16 16.54 15.42 5.07
CA TRP A 16 15.48 16.42 5.14
C TRP A 16 16.02 17.83 4.92
N GLN A 17 15.18 18.69 4.34
CA GLN A 17 15.43 20.11 4.17
C GLN A 17 14.21 20.88 4.62
N ILE A 18 14.45 22.05 5.23
CA ILE A 18 13.38 22.92 5.71
C ILE A 18 13.61 24.35 5.26
N THR A 19 12.54 24.99 4.79
CA THR A 19 12.45 26.41 4.48
C THR A 19 11.23 26.99 5.17
N ARG A 20 10.98 28.30 5.03
CA ARG A 20 9.77 28.90 5.61
C ARG A 20 8.48 28.35 5.00
N GLN A 21 8.51 27.95 3.73
CA GLN A 21 7.34 27.48 3.00
C GLN A 21 7.26 25.96 2.93
N GLN A 22 8.37 25.23 3.08
CA GLN A 22 8.41 23.81 2.72
C GLN A 22 9.29 23.00 3.67
N LEU A 23 8.82 21.82 4.03
CA LEU A 23 9.61 20.73 4.61
C LEU A 23 9.67 19.60 3.57
N THR A 24 10.85 19.14 3.23
CA THR A 24 11.04 17.99 2.33
C THR A 24 11.88 16.91 2.99
N VAL A 25 11.55 15.67 2.69
CA VAL A 25 12.41 14.50 2.85
C VAL A 25 12.65 13.96 1.45
N SER A 26 13.91 13.99 1.02
CA SER A 26 14.30 13.56 -0.32
C SER A 26 15.19 12.34 -0.22
N ASP A 27 14.90 11.31 -1.02
CA ASP A 27 15.66 10.07 -1.04
C ASP A 27 15.79 9.37 0.34
N GLY A 28 14.76 9.48 1.19
CA GLY A 28 14.73 8.74 2.44
C GLY A 28 14.83 7.25 2.18
N ARG A 29 15.64 6.53 2.96
CA ARG A 29 15.84 5.09 2.87
C ARG A 29 15.42 4.46 4.16
N TRP A 30 14.78 3.32 4.06
CA TRP A 30 14.38 2.55 5.23
C TRP A 30 14.62 1.08 4.96
N SER A 31 14.94 0.36 6.03
CA SER A 31 15.19 -1.06 6.03
C SER A 31 14.60 -1.65 7.29
N TRP A 32 13.83 -2.72 7.12
CA TRP A 32 13.24 -3.50 8.17
C TRP A 32 13.71 -4.96 7.98
N PRO A 33 14.80 -5.37 8.65
CA PRO A 33 15.39 -6.69 8.48
C PRO A 33 14.71 -7.77 9.33
N TYR A 34 13.76 -7.40 10.18
CA TYR A 34 13.12 -8.30 11.16
C TYR A 34 11.81 -8.88 10.62
N ALA A 35 11.32 -9.98 11.22
CA ALA A 35 10.08 -10.69 10.88
C ALA A 35 10.13 -11.70 9.70
N GLY A 36 11.32 -12.20 9.32
CA GLY A 36 11.44 -13.29 8.34
C GLY A 36 11.20 -12.88 6.88
N PHE A 37 10.80 -11.64 6.64
CA PHE A 37 10.66 -11.01 5.33
C PHE A 37 11.35 -9.65 5.37
N PRO A 38 12.64 -9.55 5.02
CA PRO A 38 13.31 -8.27 5.00
C PRO A 38 12.61 -7.34 4.00
N LEU A 39 12.18 -6.20 4.51
CA LEU A 39 11.57 -5.12 3.75
C LEU A 39 12.55 -3.96 3.67
N SER A 40 12.57 -3.27 2.54
CA SER A 40 13.33 -2.03 2.41
C SER A 40 12.66 -1.12 1.41
N GLY A 41 13.06 0.13 1.35
CA GLY A 41 12.53 0.99 0.33
C GLY A 41 12.94 2.43 0.44
N ARG A 42 12.19 3.28 -0.26
CA ARG A 42 12.45 4.70 -0.35
C ARG A 42 11.24 5.50 0.09
N LEU A 43 11.48 6.64 0.72
CA LEU A 43 10.48 7.58 1.19
C LEU A 43 10.83 8.97 0.68
N GLY A 44 9.92 9.57 -0.07
CA GLY A 44 9.91 10.99 -0.37
C GLY A 44 8.68 11.62 0.28
N VAL A 45 8.88 12.72 1.02
CA VAL A 45 7.79 13.49 1.62
C VAL A 45 8.00 14.96 1.32
N LYS A 46 6.93 15.67 1.05
CA LYS A 46 6.92 17.11 0.90
C LYS A 46 5.71 17.69 1.62
N VAL A 47 5.95 18.66 2.46
CA VAL A 47 4.93 19.42 3.19
C VAL A 47 5.09 20.90 2.83
N ASP A 48 4.15 21.42 2.05
CA ASP A 48 4.07 22.85 1.75
C ASP A 48 3.25 23.58 2.83
N ASN A 49 3.55 24.86 3.05
CA ASN A 49 2.88 25.76 3.99
C ASN A 49 2.87 25.28 5.45
N TRP A 50 3.87 24.50 5.87
CA TRP A 50 3.90 23.91 7.22
C TRP A 50 3.88 24.94 8.37
N GLN A 51 4.43 26.14 8.16
CA GLN A 51 4.42 27.21 9.18
C GLN A 51 3.04 27.84 9.39
N ALA A 52 2.12 27.70 8.44
CA ALA A 52 0.74 28.15 8.60
C ALA A 52 -0.12 27.20 9.45
N GLY A 53 0.50 26.16 10.04
CA GLY A 53 -0.16 25.11 10.81
C GLY A 53 -0.60 23.94 9.95
N LEU A 54 -0.86 22.80 10.61
CA LEU A 54 -1.23 21.53 9.97
C LEU A 54 -2.45 21.68 9.03
N GLU A 55 -3.45 22.45 9.45
CA GLU A 55 -4.70 22.70 8.70
C GLU A 55 -4.49 23.40 7.34
N ASN A 56 -3.39 24.13 7.21
CA ASN A 56 -3.01 24.86 6.00
C ASN A 56 -1.88 24.17 5.22
N ALA A 57 -1.28 23.13 5.81
CA ALA A 57 -0.21 22.38 5.20
C ALA A 57 -0.74 21.43 4.12
N LEU A 58 -0.02 21.35 3.00
CA LEU A 58 -0.28 20.37 1.94
C LEU A 58 0.81 19.31 1.97
N VAL A 59 0.40 18.08 2.26
CA VAL A 59 1.27 16.91 2.35
C VAL A 59 1.19 16.13 1.04
N SER A 60 2.35 15.75 0.53
CA SER A 60 2.48 14.83 -0.60
C SER A 60 3.71 13.95 -0.44
N GLY A 61 3.76 12.84 -1.16
CA GLY A 61 4.91 11.97 -1.10
C GLY A 61 4.73 10.64 -1.80
N ARG A 62 5.78 9.84 -1.67
CA ARG A 62 5.90 8.51 -2.27
C ARG A 62 6.69 7.61 -1.33
N LEU A 63 6.09 6.49 -0.97
CA LEU A 63 6.73 5.40 -0.25
C LEU A 63 6.84 4.20 -1.19
N SER A 64 8.03 3.69 -1.41
CA SER A 64 8.23 2.38 -2.06
C SER A 64 8.61 1.35 -1.01
N VAL A 65 8.14 0.13 -1.20
CA VAL A 65 8.41 -1.06 -0.39
C VAL A 65 8.88 -2.15 -1.33
N LEU A 66 10.05 -2.70 -1.05
CA LEU A 66 10.64 -3.85 -1.71
C LEU A 66 10.78 -4.97 -0.68
N THR A 67 10.31 -6.16 -1.03
CA THR A 67 10.48 -7.36 -0.21
C THR A 67 11.60 -8.22 -0.78
N GLN A 68 12.39 -8.83 0.09
CA GLN A 68 13.41 -9.81 -0.29
C GLN A 68 13.07 -11.15 0.38
N GLY A 69 12.20 -11.94 -0.24
CA GLY A 69 11.75 -13.23 0.29
C GLY A 69 12.07 -14.42 -0.62
N GLN A 70 12.05 -15.63 -0.06
CA GLN A 70 12.29 -16.89 -0.80
C GLN A 70 11.26 -17.11 -1.93
N ALA A 71 10.04 -16.60 -1.77
CA ALA A 71 8.98 -16.66 -2.76
C ALA A 71 9.11 -15.64 -3.92
N GLY A 72 10.12 -14.76 -3.88
CA GLY A 72 10.36 -13.73 -4.89
C GLY A 72 10.34 -12.30 -4.35
N LYS A 73 10.72 -11.35 -5.21
CA LYS A 73 10.71 -9.91 -4.90
C LYS A 73 9.31 -9.35 -5.07
N GLY A 74 8.76 -8.75 -4.02
CA GLY A 74 7.60 -7.88 -4.09
C GLY A 74 8.03 -6.43 -4.21
N ASN A 75 7.26 -5.63 -4.95
CA ASN A 75 7.42 -4.19 -5.04
C ASN A 75 6.06 -3.52 -4.92
N ALA A 76 5.91 -2.64 -3.94
CA ALA A 76 4.73 -1.82 -3.76
C ALA A 76 5.13 -0.35 -3.65
N VAL A 77 4.30 0.53 -4.17
CA VAL A 77 4.48 1.96 -4.19
C VAL A 77 3.18 2.60 -3.74
N LEU A 78 3.24 3.33 -2.65
CA LEU A 78 2.18 4.22 -2.19
C LEU A 78 2.55 5.65 -2.59
N ASN A 79 1.74 6.28 -3.43
CA ASN A 79 1.77 7.72 -3.61
C ASN A 79 0.67 8.34 -2.75
N PHE A 80 0.93 9.51 -2.18
CA PHE A 80 -0.05 10.24 -1.39
C PHE A 80 0.03 11.73 -1.66
N GLY A 81 -1.12 12.39 -1.58
CA GLY A 81 -1.26 13.82 -1.82
C GLY A 81 -1.07 14.24 -3.28
N PRO A 82 -1.03 15.56 -3.52
CA PRO A 82 -1.14 16.63 -2.53
C PRO A 82 -2.51 16.63 -1.84
N GLY A 83 -2.51 16.78 -0.52
CA GLY A 83 -3.73 16.82 0.28
C GLY A 83 -3.47 17.31 1.70
N LYS A 84 -4.55 17.55 2.43
CA LYS A 84 -4.50 18.05 3.81
C LYS A 84 -4.56 16.90 4.80
N LEU A 85 -3.80 17.04 5.89
CA LEU A 85 -3.99 16.28 7.11
C LEU A 85 -4.48 17.26 8.17
N SER A 86 -5.47 16.88 8.97
CA SER A 86 -6.19 17.79 9.86
C SER A 86 -6.68 17.05 11.10
N MET A 87 -6.77 17.77 12.22
CA MET A 87 -7.39 17.23 13.43
C MET A 87 -8.92 17.18 13.35
N ASP A 88 -9.52 17.90 12.39
CA ASP A 88 -10.97 17.89 12.17
C ASP A 88 -11.34 17.00 10.98
N ASN A 89 -10.77 17.30 9.80
CA ASN A 89 -11.08 16.57 8.58
C ASN A 89 -9.94 16.60 7.57
N SER A 90 -9.18 15.52 7.52
CA SER A 90 -8.14 15.28 6.53
C SER A 90 -8.76 15.07 5.15
N GLN A 91 -8.01 15.40 4.12
CA GLN A 91 -8.34 15.12 2.72
C GLN A 91 -7.04 14.82 2.00
N LEU A 92 -6.56 13.58 2.13
CA LEU A 92 -5.34 13.11 1.49
C LEU A 92 -5.64 11.97 0.49
N PRO A 93 -5.54 12.21 -0.82
CA PRO A 93 -5.66 11.15 -1.81
C PRO A 93 -4.46 10.20 -1.72
N LEU A 94 -4.69 8.92 -1.94
CA LEU A 94 -3.71 7.84 -1.83
C LEU A 94 -3.82 6.93 -3.05
N GLN A 95 -2.69 6.40 -3.51
CA GLN A 95 -2.67 5.38 -4.54
C GLN A 95 -1.59 4.35 -4.24
N LEU A 96 -2.03 3.16 -3.83
CA LEU A 96 -1.13 2.01 -3.66
C LEU A 96 -1.14 1.15 -4.93
N THR A 97 0.04 0.94 -5.50
CA THR A 97 0.25 0.04 -6.64
C THR A 97 1.36 -0.94 -6.32
N GLY A 98 1.21 -2.22 -6.66
CA GLY A 98 2.30 -3.16 -6.42
C GLY A 98 2.07 -4.55 -6.97
N GLU A 99 3.13 -5.33 -6.95
CA GLU A 99 3.14 -6.76 -7.21
C GLU A 99 3.87 -7.46 -6.06
N ALA A 100 3.33 -8.59 -5.59
CA ALA A 100 4.01 -9.45 -4.63
C ALA A 100 3.89 -10.91 -5.06
N LYS A 101 4.96 -11.68 -4.87
CA LYS A 101 4.98 -13.12 -5.11
C LYS A 101 5.02 -13.85 -3.78
N GLN A 102 4.14 -14.82 -3.61
CA GLN A 102 4.06 -15.67 -2.43
C GLN A 102 3.79 -17.11 -2.87
N ALA A 103 4.80 -17.97 -2.74
CA ALA A 103 4.81 -19.33 -3.30
C ALA A 103 4.35 -19.31 -4.77
N ASP A 104 3.29 -20.04 -5.11
CA ASP A 104 2.75 -20.16 -6.46
C ASP A 104 1.74 -19.06 -6.83
N LEU A 105 1.55 -18.06 -5.96
CA LEU A 105 0.63 -16.95 -6.15
C LEU A 105 1.36 -15.63 -6.45
N ILE A 106 0.83 -14.88 -7.41
CA ILE A 106 1.22 -13.50 -7.69
C ILE A 106 0.03 -12.59 -7.39
N LEU A 107 0.25 -11.62 -6.51
CA LEU A 107 -0.70 -10.57 -6.14
C LEU A 107 -0.39 -9.29 -6.90
N TYR A 108 -1.41 -8.64 -7.45
CA TYR A 108 -1.34 -7.33 -8.09
C TYR A 108 -2.31 -6.38 -7.40
N ALA A 109 -1.82 -5.24 -6.93
CA ALA A 109 -2.61 -4.21 -6.28
C ALA A 109 -2.66 -2.94 -7.14
N ARG A 110 -3.86 -2.40 -7.32
CA ARG A 110 -4.10 -1.00 -7.72
C ARG A 110 -5.23 -0.46 -6.86
N LEU A 111 -4.88 0.32 -5.86
CA LEU A 111 -5.80 0.75 -4.81
C LEU A 111 -5.74 2.28 -4.68
N PRO A 112 -6.43 3.04 -5.56
CA PRO A 112 -6.76 4.43 -5.28
C PRO A 112 -7.69 4.50 -4.07
N ALA A 113 -7.43 5.46 -3.19
CA ALA A 113 -8.20 5.66 -1.97
C ALA A 113 -8.12 7.12 -1.52
N GLN A 114 -9.04 7.52 -0.67
CA GLN A 114 -9.08 8.83 -0.03
C GLN A 114 -9.00 8.63 1.48
N LEU A 115 -7.98 9.22 2.10
CA LEU A 115 -7.93 9.35 3.56
C LEU A 115 -8.71 10.60 3.97
N SER A 116 -9.65 10.42 4.89
CA SER A 116 -10.59 11.44 5.33
C SER A 116 -10.85 11.38 6.84
N GLY A 117 -11.50 12.39 7.40
CA GLY A 117 -11.79 12.48 8.84
C GLY A 117 -10.60 12.98 9.66
N SER A 118 -10.79 13.08 10.97
CA SER A 118 -9.75 13.51 11.89
C SER A 118 -8.54 12.58 11.83
N LEU A 119 -7.33 13.10 11.98
CA LEU A 119 -6.14 12.27 12.21
C LEU A 119 -6.27 11.32 13.41
N SER A 120 -7.13 11.64 14.38
CA SER A 120 -7.40 10.78 15.54
C SER A 120 -8.36 9.63 15.24
N ASP A 121 -9.26 9.79 14.27
CA ASP A 121 -10.22 8.78 13.81
C ASP A 121 -10.35 8.81 12.27
N PRO A 122 -9.28 8.43 11.54
CA PRO A 122 -9.26 8.55 10.10
C PRO A 122 -10.06 7.43 9.45
N THR A 123 -10.68 7.75 8.32
CA THR A 123 -11.35 6.80 7.43
C THR A 123 -10.63 6.75 6.09
N LEU A 124 -10.17 5.57 5.70
CA LEU A 124 -9.64 5.29 4.38
C LEU A 124 -10.76 4.73 3.50
N THR A 125 -11.15 5.46 2.45
CA THR A 125 -12.18 5.00 1.51
C THR A 125 -11.56 4.64 0.18
N PHE A 126 -11.72 3.40 -0.28
CA PHE A 126 -11.24 2.98 -1.59
C PHE A 126 -12.10 3.56 -2.72
N GLU A 127 -11.44 4.17 -3.69
CA GLU A 127 -12.09 4.85 -4.80
C GLU A 127 -12.46 3.89 -5.95
N PRO A 128 -13.33 4.32 -6.88
CA PRO A 128 -13.57 3.57 -8.11
C PRO A 128 -12.26 3.20 -8.82
N GLY A 129 -12.13 1.91 -9.17
CA GLY A 129 -10.90 1.36 -9.76
C GLY A 129 -9.97 0.68 -8.75
N ALA A 130 -10.28 0.72 -7.45
CA ALA A 130 -9.62 -0.12 -6.45
C ALA A 130 -9.86 -1.61 -6.71
N LEU A 131 -8.77 -2.30 -7.03
CA LEU A 131 -8.77 -3.70 -7.41
C LEU A 131 -7.49 -4.37 -6.90
N LEU A 132 -7.69 -5.45 -6.14
CA LEU A 132 -6.66 -6.44 -5.88
C LEU A 132 -6.90 -7.64 -6.81
N ARG A 133 -5.84 -8.20 -7.37
CA ARG A 133 -5.90 -9.39 -8.23
C ARG A 133 -4.91 -10.42 -7.71
N SER A 134 -5.26 -11.69 -7.79
CA SER A 134 -4.29 -12.77 -7.67
C SER A 134 -4.33 -13.66 -8.89
N LYS A 135 -3.19 -14.27 -9.19
CA LYS A 135 -3.02 -15.30 -10.20
C LYS A 135 -2.14 -16.40 -9.66
N GLY A 136 -2.38 -17.64 -10.05
CA GLY A 136 -1.54 -18.77 -9.65
C GLY A 136 -2.33 -20.05 -9.46
N ARG A 137 -1.60 -21.15 -9.29
CA ARG A 137 -2.18 -22.48 -9.12
C ARG A 137 -2.46 -22.72 -7.63
N VAL A 138 -3.72 -22.87 -7.25
CA VAL A 138 -4.11 -23.04 -5.83
C VAL A 138 -4.26 -24.53 -5.47
N ILE A 139 -4.56 -25.40 -6.44
CA ILE A 139 -4.71 -26.86 -6.25
C ILE A 139 -4.27 -27.57 -7.55
N ASP A 140 -3.61 -28.74 -7.45
CA ASP A 140 -3.04 -29.51 -8.58
C ASP A 140 -4.05 -29.92 -9.68
N SER A 141 -5.36 -29.73 -9.47
CA SER A 141 -6.42 -30.06 -10.42
C SER A 141 -7.25 -28.86 -10.90
N LEU A 142 -6.95 -27.63 -10.47
CA LEU A 142 -7.70 -26.43 -10.88
C LEU A 142 -6.76 -25.26 -11.18
N ASP A 143 -6.57 -24.95 -12.46
CA ASP A 143 -5.83 -23.77 -12.88
C ASP A 143 -6.71 -22.52 -12.67
N ILE A 144 -6.46 -21.80 -11.56
CA ILE A 144 -7.09 -20.51 -11.29
C ILE A 144 -6.42 -19.45 -12.16
N ASP A 145 -7.11 -19.03 -13.21
CA ASP A 145 -6.66 -17.97 -14.11
C ASP A 145 -6.49 -16.65 -13.36
N GLU A 146 -7.49 -16.28 -12.56
CA GLU A 146 -7.53 -14.99 -11.88
C GLU A 146 -8.60 -14.93 -10.76
N ILE A 147 -8.21 -14.40 -9.61
CA ILE A 147 -9.15 -13.90 -8.60
C ILE A 147 -9.11 -12.37 -8.60
N ARG A 148 -10.27 -11.74 -8.64
CA ARG A 148 -10.43 -10.28 -8.63
C ARG A 148 -11.22 -9.84 -7.40
N TRP A 149 -10.62 -8.98 -6.58
CA TRP A 149 -11.27 -8.35 -5.45
C TRP A 149 -11.48 -6.86 -5.73
N PRO A 150 -12.66 -6.47 -6.28
CA PRO A 150 -13.02 -5.07 -6.37
C PRO A 150 -13.28 -4.52 -4.97
N LEU A 151 -12.64 -3.40 -4.65
CA LEU A 151 -12.70 -2.77 -3.33
C LEU A 151 -13.34 -1.38 -3.37
N ALA A 152 -13.87 -0.96 -4.52
CA ALA A 152 -14.52 0.35 -4.64
C ALA A 152 -15.63 0.52 -3.59
N GLY A 153 -15.57 1.61 -2.82
CA GLY A 153 -16.52 1.94 -1.76
C GLY A 153 -16.26 1.25 -0.42
N VAL A 154 -15.28 0.34 -0.33
CA VAL A 154 -14.85 -0.24 0.95
C VAL A 154 -14.18 0.85 1.79
N LYS A 155 -14.57 0.92 3.06
CA LYS A 155 -14.01 1.84 4.05
C LYS A 155 -13.23 1.06 5.09
N VAL A 156 -12.07 1.57 5.44
CA VAL A 156 -11.25 1.04 6.53
C VAL A 156 -11.14 2.12 7.58
N THR A 157 -11.53 1.79 8.80
CA THR A 157 -11.42 2.64 9.99
C THR A 157 -10.62 1.90 11.06
N GLN A 158 -10.33 2.56 12.17
CA GLN A 158 -9.73 1.88 13.33
C GLN A 158 -10.65 0.79 13.92
N ARG A 159 -11.97 0.86 13.69
CA ARG A 159 -12.96 -0.06 14.26
C ARG A 159 -13.17 -1.31 13.40
N GLY A 160 -12.81 -1.25 12.13
CA GLY A 160 -13.05 -2.35 11.21
C GLY A 160 -13.11 -1.91 9.75
N VAL A 161 -13.68 -2.82 8.94
CA VAL A 161 -13.83 -2.66 7.50
C VAL A 161 -15.32 -2.67 7.18
N ASP A 162 -15.81 -1.58 6.59
CA ASP A 162 -17.20 -1.43 6.15
C ASP A 162 -17.28 -1.50 4.62
N GLY A 163 -18.39 -2.02 4.10
CA GLY A 163 -18.69 -2.08 2.67
C GLY A 163 -18.62 -3.48 2.05
N ARG A 164 -18.82 -3.52 0.73
CA ARG A 164 -19.01 -4.75 -0.03
C ARG A 164 -17.67 -5.36 -0.44
N LEU A 165 -17.24 -6.38 0.28
CA LEU A 165 -16.08 -7.19 -0.10
C LEU A 165 -16.52 -8.28 -1.07
N GLN A 166 -15.91 -8.35 -2.24
CA GLN A 166 -16.21 -9.39 -3.23
C GLN A 166 -14.95 -10.08 -3.70
N ALA A 167 -15.08 -11.36 -4.03
CA ALA A 167 -14.09 -12.13 -4.75
C ALA A 167 -14.73 -12.70 -6.01
N ILE A 168 -14.21 -12.32 -7.19
CA ILE A 168 -14.64 -12.86 -8.48
C ILE A 168 -13.56 -13.82 -8.94
N LEU A 169 -13.87 -15.12 -8.85
CA LEU A 169 -13.01 -16.20 -9.30
C LEU A 169 -13.28 -16.50 -10.77
N GLN A 170 -12.21 -16.58 -11.55
CA GLN A 170 -12.20 -17.15 -12.89
C GLN A 170 -11.20 -18.30 -12.90
N ALA A 171 -11.66 -19.49 -13.30
CA ALA A 171 -10.85 -20.68 -13.41
C ALA A 171 -11.15 -21.41 -14.71
N HIS A 172 -10.17 -22.15 -15.23
CA HIS A 172 -10.38 -23.07 -16.33
C HIS A 172 -10.02 -24.48 -15.88
N GLU A 173 -10.78 -25.45 -16.39
CA GLU A 173 -10.49 -26.86 -16.20
C GLU A 173 -10.55 -27.55 -17.56
N ASN A 174 -9.51 -28.32 -17.90
CA ASN A 174 -9.28 -28.82 -19.25
C ASN A 174 -10.41 -29.73 -19.78
N GLU A 175 -11.17 -30.38 -18.89
CA GLU A 175 -12.29 -31.25 -19.27
C GLU A 175 -13.67 -30.60 -19.11
N LEU A 176 -13.78 -29.54 -18.29
CA LEU A 176 -15.06 -29.00 -17.82
C LEU A 176 -15.34 -27.55 -18.29
N GLY A 177 -14.35 -26.87 -18.88
CA GLY A 177 -14.51 -25.55 -19.50
C GLY A 177 -14.19 -24.37 -18.57
N ARG A 178 -14.67 -23.17 -18.91
CA ARG A 178 -14.43 -21.92 -18.14
C ARG A 178 -15.50 -21.72 -17.06
N PHE A 179 -15.05 -21.45 -15.83
CA PHE A 179 -15.90 -21.19 -14.68
C PHE A 179 -15.73 -19.76 -14.17
N ARG A 180 -16.85 -19.14 -13.80
CA ARG A 180 -16.87 -17.85 -13.10
C ARG A 180 -17.76 -17.94 -11.88
N ALA A 181 -17.18 -17.65 -10.71
CA ALA A 181 -17.92 -17.56 -9.46
C ALA A 181 -17.72 -16.18 -8.82
N ALA A 182 -18.74 -15.70 -8.11
CA ALA A 182 -18.67 -14.45 -7.35
C ALA A 182 -19.08 -14.72 -5.91
N TYR A 183 -18.18 -14.43 -4.98
CA TYR A 183 -18.39 -14.52 -3.55
C TYR A 183 -18.45 -13.10 -2.97
N GLY A 184 -19.32 -12.87 -1.99
CA GLY A 184 -19.52 -11.56 -1.38
C GLY A 184 -19.65 -11.65 0.14
N TRP A 185 -19.06 -10.69 0.82
CA TRP A 185 -19.12 -10.48 2.26
C TRP A 185 -19.48 -9.02 2.52
N VAL A 186 -20.21 -8.77 3.60
CA VAL A 186 -20.48 -7.41 4.10
C VAL A 186 -19.71 -7.30 5.41
N GLY A 187 -18.79 -6.34 5.47
CA GLY A 187 -18.13 -5.98 6.72
C GLY A 187 -19.06 -5.12 7.58
N GLU A 188 -19.03 -5.36 8.89
CA GLU A 188 -19.77 -4.59 9.91
C GLU A 188 -18.89 -3.50 10.54
#